data_AF-A0A7D9DXT5-F1
#
_entry.id   AF-A0A7D9DXT5-F1
#
_cell.length_a   1.000
_cell.length_b   1.000
_cell.length_c   1.000
_cell.angle_alpha   90.00
_cell.angle_beta   90.00
_cell.angle_gamma   90.00
#
_symmetry.space_group_name_H-M   'P 1'
#
loop_
_entity.id
_entity.type
_entity.pdbx_description
1 polymer ?
#
loop_
_entity_poly.entity_id
_entity_poly.type
_entity_poly.pdbx_seq_one_letter_code
_entity_poly.pdbx_strand_id
1 'polypeptide(L)'
;MEQERCVPEDHTNVAIPFRLLYGDVCPLALINNILSEATYEFQNHCAMKCLQYPLCAGSNFKKKHKKKTPNCQLTHKVGHNFHDCNADDKGWIFYHPVAPRKMDLKSVEVEKKESKLLSDRKLKK
;
A
#
# COMPACT_ATOMS: atom_id res chain seq x y z
N MET A 1 -25.27 -31.85 -24.17
CA MET A 1 -25.16 -30.85 -23.09
C MET A 1 -23.94 -31.24 -22.28
N GLU A 2 -22.79 -30.67 -22.61
CA GLU A 2 -21.54 -30.93 -21.91
C GLU A 2 -21.47 -30.05 -20.66
N GLN A 3 -21.18 -30.70 -19.54
CA GLN A 3 -21.08 -30.10 -18.23
C GLN A 3 -19.70 -29.44 -18.14
N GLU A 4 -19.65 -28.10 -18.21
CA GLU A 4 -18.43 -27.32 -17.97
C GLU A 4 -17.86 -27.69 -16.60
N ARG A 5 -16.81 -28.50 -16.60
CA ARG A 5 -16.01 -28.77 -15.41
C ARG A 5 -15.25 -27.50 -15.07
N CYS A 6 -15.58 -26.88 -13.95
CA CYS A 6 -14.72 -25.88 -13.33
C CYS A 6 -13.36 -26.53 -13.04
N VAL A 7 -12.34 -26.18 -13.83
CA VAL A 7 -10.96 -26.54 -13.56
C VAL A 7 -10.54 -25.76 -12.32
N PRO A 8 -10.01 -26.41 -11.26
CA PRO A 8 -9.47 -25.68 -10.13
C PRO A 8 -8.28 -24.84 -10.61
N GLU A 9 -8.38 -23.52 -10.47
CA GLU A 9 -7.29 -22.60 -10.80
C GLU A 9 -6.03 -23.02 -10.04
N ASP A 10 -4.97 -23.22 -10.79
CA ASP A 10 -3.66 -23.64 -10.30
C ASP A 10 -3.09 -22.56 -9.37
N HIS A 11 -3.21 -22.78 -8.05
CA HIS A 11 -2.73 -21.88 -7.00
C HIS A 11 -1.20 -21.73 -6.95
N THR A 12 -0.44 -22.33 -7.88
CA THR A 12 1.01 -22.23 -7.94
C THR A 12 1.53 -21.11 -8.84
N ASN A 13 0.65 -20.47 -9.62
CA ASN A 13 1.01 -19.33 -10.48
C ASN A 13 0.46 -18.01 -9.94
N VAL A 14 0.62 -17.78 -8.62
CA VAL A 14 0.26 -16.50 -8.00
C VAL A 14 1.21 -15.44 -8.56
N ALA A 15 0.79 -14.80 -9.66
CA ALA A 15 1.37 -13.56 -10.11
C ALA A 15 1.52 -12.67 -8.88
N ILE A 16 2.76 -12.31 -8.51
CA ILE A 16 3.04 -11.49 -7.34
C ILE A 16 2.12 -10.27 -7.49
N PRO A 17 1.17 -10.03 -6.56
CA PRO A 17 0.12 -9.04 -6.77
C PRO A 17 0.64 -7.60 -6.63
N PHE A 18 1.97 -7.43 -6.72
CA PHE A 18 2.70 -6.19 -6.62
C PHE A 18 3.86 -6.16 -7.61
N ARG A 19 4.09 -4.99 -8.16
CA ARG A 19 5.25 -4.66 -8.98
C ARG A 19 6.20 -3.78 -8.19
N LEU A 20 7.50 -4.09 -8.22
CA LEU A 20 8.55 -3.17 -7.76
C LEU A 20 8.62 -1.98 -8.72
N LEU A 21 8.48 -0.77 -8.19
CA LEU A 21 8.63 0.46 -8.99
C LEU A 21 9.96 1.16 -8.72
N TYR A 22 10.38 1.23 -7.45
CA TYR A 22 11.63 1.89 -7.06
C TYR A 22 12.36 1.06 -6.00
N GLY A 23 13.68 1.00 -6.11
CA GLY A 23 14.56 0.38 -5.12
C GLY A 23 15.54 1.41 -4.56
N ASP A 24 16.08 1.11 -3.37
CA ASP A 24 17.02 1.96 -2.62
C ASP A 24 16.51 3.41 -2.43
N VAL A 25 15.23 3.51 -2.07
CA VAL A 25 14.55 4.79 -1.84
C VAL A 25 14.59 5.21 -0.37
N CYS A 26 14.30 6.49 -0.13
CA CYS A 26 14.06 7.02 1.20
C CYS A 26 12.72 6.52 1.79
N PRO A 27 12.53 6.62 3.13
CA PRO A 27 11.21 6.52 3.72
C PRO A 27 10.30 7.61 3.15
N LEU A 28 8.99 7.39 3.21
CA LEU A 28 8.01 8.41 2.85
C LEU A 28 8.14 9.59 3.84
N ALA A 29 8.50 10.77 3.33
CA ALA A 29 8.89 11.92 4.14
C ALA A 29 7.71 12.69 4.77
N LEU A 30 6.50 12.56 4.22
CA LEU A 30 5.33 13.34 4.66
C LEU A 30 4.29 12.43 5.29
N ILE A 31 3.97 12.66 6.56
CA ILE A 31 2.90 11.96 7.31
C ILE A 31 1.58 11.98 6.54
N ASN A 32 1.27 13.09 5.85
CA ASN A 32 0.05 13.22 5.06
C ASN A 32 -0.01 12.27 3.85
N ASN A 33 1.12 11.69 3.44
CA ASN A 33 1.18 10.69 2.38
C ASN A 33 1.19 9.26 2.95
N ILE A 34 1.26 9.08 4.27
CA ILE A 34 1.30 7.79 4.93
C ILE A 34 -0.11 7.44 5.43
N LEU A 35 -0.66 6.34 4.93
CA LEU A 35 -1.94 5.77 5.40
C LEU A 35 -1.77 4.97 6.68
N SER A 36 -0.65 4.25 6.80
CA SER A 36 -0.37 3.37 7.93
C SER A 36 1.12 3.05 7.99
N GLU A 37 1.63 2.85 9.20
CA GLU A 37 2.98 2.33 9.46
C GLU A 37 2.90 1.08 10.32
N ALA A 38 3.72 0.09 10.00
CA ALA A 38 3.77 -1.18 10.72
C ALA A 38 5.16 -1.82 10.65
N THR A 39 5.34 -2.89 11.44
CA THR A 39 6.52 -3.73 11.38
C THR A 39 6.13 -5.13 10.94
N TYR A 40 6.74 -5.59 9.85
CA TYR A 40 6.56 -6.92 9.29
C TYR A 40 7.91 -7.60 9.10
N GLU A 41 7.94 -8.93 9.25
CA GLU A 41 9.15 -9.71 8.98
C GLU A 41 9.50 -9.72 7.49
N PHE A 42 8.47 -9.77 6.63
CA PHE A 42 8.61 -9.94 5.20
C PHE A 42 7.89 -8.84 4.41
N GLN A 43 8.47 -8.48 3.26
CA GLN A 43 7.94 -7.44 2.36
C GLN A 43 6.55 -7.78 1.80
N ASN A 44 6.25 -9.06 1.60
CA ASN A 44 4.96 -9.52 1.10
C ASN A 44 3.83 -9.20 2.09
N HIS A 45 4.06 -9.24 3.41
CA HIS A 45 3.05 -8.87 4.41
C HIS A 45 2.71 -7.39 4.35
N CYS A 46 3.73 -6.53 4.18
CA CYS A 46 3.54 -5.09 3.97
C CYS A 46 2.69 -4.82 2.72
N ALA A 47 3.04 -5.47 1.61
CA ALA A 47 2.34 -5.31 0.35
C ALA A 47 0.91 -5.87 0.42
N MET A 48 0.71 -7.07 0.97
CA MET A 48 -0.60 -7.68 1.17
C MET A 48 -1.51 -6.81 2.02
N LYS A 49 -0.96 -6.08 3.01
CA LYS A 49 -1.75 -5.13 3.78
C LYS A 49 -2.28 -4.00 2.90
N CYS A 50 -1.51 -3.51 1.93
CA CYS A 50 -1.97 -2.52 0.96
C CYS A 50 -3.23 -2.97 0.19
N LEU A 51 -3.34 -4.26 -0.21
CA LEU A 51 -4.54 -4.77 -0.89
C LEU A 51 -5.81 -4.75 -0.01
N GLN A 52 -5.64 -4.74 1.31
CA GLN A 52 -6.75 -4.64 2.27
C GLN A 52 -7.16 -3.19 2.54
N TYR A 53 -6.34 -2.21 2.16
CA TYR A 53 -6.64 -0.78 2.31
C TYR A 53 -7.20 -0.23 0.98
N PRO A 54 -8.48 0.16 0.91
CA PRO A 54 -9.12 0.57 -0.34
C PRO A 54 -8.37 1.69 -1.08
N LEU A 55 -7.88 2.68 -0.32
CA LEU A 55 -7.18 3.84 -0.84
C LEU A 55 -5.66 3.61 -1.02
N CYS A 56 -5.14 2.43 -0.70
CA CYS A 56 -3.72 2.19 -0.85
C CYS A 56 -3.33 2.04 -2.32
N ALA A 57 -2.33 2.82 -2.72
CA ALA A 57 -1.75 2.85 -4.05
C ALA A 57 -0.30 2.32 -4.07
N GLY A 58 0.32 2.13 -2.91
CA GLY A 58 1.65 1.57 -2.80
C GLY A 58 2.09 1.29 -1.36
N SER A 59 3.15 0.50 -1.25
CA SER A 59 3.79 0.14 0.02
C SER A 59 5.30 0.31 -0.09
N ASN A 60 5.91 0.99 0.88
CA ASN A 60 7.34 1.17 1.00
C ASN A 60 7.86 0.27 2.13
N PHE A 61 8.85 -0.59 1.84
CA PHE A 61 9.38 -1.55 2.81
C PHE A 61 10.89 -1.47 2.92
N LYS A 62 11.43 -1.49 4.15
CA LYS A 62 12.87 -1.62 4.41
C LYS A 62 13.14 -2.87 5.21
N LYS A 63 14.03 -3.74 4.72
CA LYS A 63 14.48 -4.90 5.48
C LYS A 63 15.19 -4.39 6.73
N LYS A 64 14.71 -4.76 7.92
CA LYS A 64 15.29 -4.28 9.17
C LYS A 64 16.32 -5.20 9.75
N HIS A 65 17.35 -4.57 10.30
CA HIS A 65 18.27 -5.16 11.26
C HIS A 65 17.89 -4.88 12.73
N LYS A 66 17.00 -3.93 13.03
CA LYS A 66 16.64 -3.51 14.40
C LYS A 66 15.12 -3.51 14.63
N LYS A 67 14.66 -4.15 15.72
CA LYS A 67 13.23 -4.44 16.02
C LYS A 67 12.33 -3.22 16.32
N LYS A 68 12.89 -2.05 16.63
CA LYS A 68 12.13 -0.93 17.27
C LYS A 68 11.53 0.12 16.32
N THR A 69 11.83 0.10 15.02
CA THR A 69 11.29 1.10 14.08
C THR A 69 10.25 0.43 13.16
N PRO A 70 9.26 1.17 12.59
CA PRO A 70 8.32 0.65 11.58
C PRO A 70 8.99 0.47 10.22
N ASN A 71 8.83 -0.69 9.59
CA ASN A 71 9.56 -1.06 8.38
C ASN A 71 8.69 -1.18 7.13
N CYS A 72 7.43 -0.81 7.29
CA CYS A 72 6.42 -0.79 6.26
C CYS A 72 5.67 0.54 6.38
N GLN A 73 5.51 1.23 5.25
CA GLN A 73 4.70 2.43 5.12
C GLN A 73 3.74 2.26 3.95
N LEU A 74 2.45 2.42 4.20
CA LEU A 74 1.42 2.39 3.15
C LEU A 74 1.09 3.80 2.70
N THR A 75 0.74 3.98 1.44
CA THR A 75 0.42 5.30 0.88
C THR A 75 -0.72 5.24 -0.13
N HIS A 76 -1.42 6.36 -0.28
CA HIS A 76 -2.47 6.55 -1.30
C HIS A 76 -1.94 7.12 -2.63
N LYS A 77 -0.62 7.31 -2.77
CA LYS A 77 0.01 7.82 -4.00
C LYS A 77 1.03 6.83 -4.56
N VAL A 78 1.29 6.95 -5.86
CA VAL A 78 2.35 6.20 -6.56
C VAL A 78 3.55 7.12 -6.83
N GLY A 79 3.28 8.37 -7.20
CA GLY A 79 4.29 9.39 -7.43
C GLY A 79 4.79 10.00 -6.13
N HIS A 80 6.01 9.63 -5.73
CA HIS A 80 6.71 10.23 -4.59
C HIS A 80 8.08 10.73 -5.02
N ASN A 81 8.49 11.85 -4.43
CA ASN A 81 9.89 12.22 -4.44
C ASN A 81 10.59 11.47 -3.29
N PHE A 82 11.40 10.47 -3.65
CA PHE A 82 12.11 9.60 -2.72
C PHE A 82 13.55 10.06 -2.45
N HIS A 83 13.96 11.25 -2.88
CA HIS A 83 15.37 11.66 -2.84
C HIS A 83 15.75 12.49 -1.61
N ASP A 84 14.79 12.93 -0.81
CA ASP A 84 15.01 13.81 0.33
C ASP A 84 15.24 13.03 1.64
N CYS A 85 16.36 12.30 1.76
CA CYS A 85 16.81 11.74 3.04
C CYS A 85 18.33 11.52 3.10
N ASN A 86 18.84 11.30 4.31
CA ASN A 86 20.24 10.91 4.53
C ASN A 86 20.53 9.53 3.92
N ALA A 87 21.79 9.29 3.55
CA ALA A 87 22.20 8.00 2.98
C ALA A 87 21.87 6.80 3.89
N ASP A 88 21.96 6.98 5.21
CA ASP A 88 21.66 5.94 6.20
C ASP A 88 20.17 5.56 6.26
N ASP A 89 19.30 6.47 5.81
CA ASP A 89 17.86 6.29 5.80
C ASP A 89 17.36 5.58 4.53
N LYS A 90 18.18 5.49 3.48
CA LYS A 90 17.91 4.74 2.23
C LYS A 90 17.81 3.22 2.44
N GLY A 91 17.65 2.45 1.37
CA GLY A 91 17.45 1.00 1.43
C GLY A 91 15.99 0.57 1.61
N TRP A 92 15.03 1.48 1.37
CA TRP A 92 13.63 1.09 1.21
C TRP A 92 13.36 0.65 -0.23
N ILE A 93 12.29 -0.14 -0.41
CA ILE A 93 11.82 -0.63 -1.70
C ILE A 93 10.33 -0.33 -1.81
N PHE A 94 9.95 0.34 -2.89
CA PHE A 94 8.58 0.74 -3.15
C PHE A 94 7.89 -0.20 -4.13
N TYR A 95 6.74 -0.73 -3.70
CA TYR A 95 5.90 -1.65 -4.45
C TYR A 95 4.53 -1.04 -4.75
N HIS A 96 4.02 -1.30 -5.95
CA HIS A 96 2.67 -0.92 -6.38
C HIS A 96 1.80 -2.16 -6.59
N PRO A 97 0.58 -2.23 -6.03
CA PRO A 97 -0.34 -3.33 -6.28
C PRO A 97 -0.76 -3.41 -7.74
N VAL A 98 -0.67 -4.60 -8.33
CA VAL A 98 -1.16 -4.89 -9.70
C VAL A 98 -2.42 -5.77 -9.71
N ALA A 99 -2.74 -6.40 -8.58
CA ALA A 99 -3.95 -7.20 -8.47
C ALA A 99 -5.23 -6.33 -8.34
N PRO A 100 -6.39 -6.84 -8.80
CA PRO A 100 -7.67 -6.21 -8.55
C PRO A 100 -7.88 -6.01 -7.04
N ARG A 101 -8.18 -4.78 -6.62
CA ARG A 101 -8.53 -4.49 -5.23
C ARG A 101 -9.89 -5.11 -4.92
N LYS A 102 -9.99 -5.89 -3.85
CA LYS A 102 -11.29 -6.31 -3.30
C LYS A 102 -11.92 -5.08 -2.63
N MET A 103 -12.65 -4.26 -3.40
CA MET A 103 -13.49 -3.22 -2.84
C MET A 103 -14.89 -3.77 -2.63
N ASP A 104 -15.32 -3.89 -1.38
CA ASP A 104 -16.73 -3.97 -1.07
C ASP A 104 -17.35 -2.58 -1.34
N LEU A 105 -18.22 -2.49 -2.35
CA LEU A 105 -18.87 -1.25 -2.80
C LEU A 105 -19.58 -0.47 -1.67
N LYS A 106 -19.95 -1.15 -0.57
CA LYS A 106 -20.58 -0.53 0.61
C LYS A 106 -19.67 0.43 1.38
N SER A 107 -18.35 0.29 1.25
CA SER A 107 -17.37 1.16 1.93
C SER A 107 -17.21 2.52 1.25
N VAL A 108 -17.52 2.62 -0.05
CA VAL A 108 -17.34 3.83 -0.86
C VAL A 108 -18.36 4.92 -0.51
N GLU A 109 -19.59 4.55 -0.10
CA GLU A 109 -20.62 5.51 0.29
C GLU A 109 -20.38 6.16 1.66
N VAL A 110 -19.69 5.47 2.57
CA VAL A 110 -19.34 6.02 3.88
C VAL A 110 -18.22 7.06 3.75
N GLU A 111 -17.19 6.77 2.96
CA GLU A 111 -16.03 7.66 2.80
C GLU A 111 -16.34 8.94 2.00
N LYS A 112 -17.33 8.90 1.08
CA LYS A 112 -17.80 10.09 0.36
C LYS A 112 -18.48 11.10 1.29
N LYS A 113 -19.11 10.62 2.38
CA LYS A 113 -19.69 11.50 3.42
C LYS A 113 -18.61 12.11 4.31
N GLU A 114 -17.58 11.35 4.69
CA GLU A 114 -16.50 11.85 5.54
C GLU A 114 -15.59 12.88 4.84
N SER A 115 -15.26 12.66 3.56
CA SER A 115 -14.49 13.63 2.78
C SER A 115 -15.24 14.96 2.57
N LYS A 116 -16.57 14.92 2.47
CA LYS A 116 -17.42 16.12 2.36
C LYS A 116 -17.47 16.88 3.70
N LEU A 117 -17.61 16.15 4.82
CA LEU A 117 -17.63 16.73 6.16
C LEU A 117 -16.29 17.40 6.55
N LEU A 118 -15.15 16.84 6.11
CA LEU A 118 -13.83 17.43 6.36
C LEU A 118 -13.60 18.70 5.52
N SER A 119 -14.16 18.74 4.31
CA SER A 119 -14.10 19.89 3.42
C SER A 119 -14.96 21.06 3.96
N ASP A 120 -16.15 20.76 4.46
CA ASP A 120 -17.07 21.76 5.04
C ASP A 120 -16.55 22.35 6.36
N ARG A 121 -15.76 21.59 7.14
CA ARG A 121 -15.12 22.10 8.37
C ARG A 121 -13.93 23.03 8.11
N LYS A 122 -13.27 22.93 6.95
CA LYS A 122 -12.17 23.84 6.57
C LYS A 122 -12.65 25.18 6.01
N LEU A 123 -13.89 25.28 5.55
CA LEU A 123 -14.48 26.54 5.06
C LEU A 123 -15.09 27.43 6.16
N LYS A 124 -15.16 26.95 7.41
CA LYS A 124 -15.78 27.67 8.55
C LYS A 124 -14.78 28.27 9.55
N LYS A 125 -13.53 28.49 9.15
CA LYS A 125 -12.51 29.17 9.97
C LYS A 125 -11.99 30.41 9.28
#